data_AF-A0A7S3KGD0-F1
#
_entry.id   AF-A0A7S3KGD0-F1
#
_cell.length_a   1.000
_cell.length_b   1.000
_cell.length_c   1.000
_cell.angle_alpha   90.00
_cell.angle_beta   90.00
_cell.angle_gamma   90.00
#
_symmetry.space_group_name_H-M   'P 1'
#
loop_
_entity.id
_entity.type
_entity.pdbx_description
1 polymer ?
#
loop_
_entity_poly.entity_id
_entity_poly.type
_entity_poly.pdbx_seq_one_letter_code
_entity_poly.pdbx_strand_id
1 'polypeptide(L)'
;INQMRTSPSSLISLWFVVLLCISTTVGLKLLNTGLPTLGEAEPEPDDHFKSFSTICRQKGYPFEQHKLKTYDGYFLTVFRIPGAKGELLEPSIAANKPVVLLWHGLLDSADSWIINDEDKAPALMLANQGYDVWLGNSRGNKYSR
;
A
#
# COMPACT_ATOMS: atom_id res chain seq x y z
N ILE A 1 13.20 39.12 52.92
CA ILE A 1 12.27 38.39 52.02
C ILE A 1 12.07 39.27 50.78
N ASN A 2 12.96 39.16 49.78
CA ASN A 2 12.85 39.90 48.53
C ASN A 2 12.12 39.03 47.51
N GLN A 3 10.84 39.31 47.31
CA GLN A 3 10.03 38.68 46.26
C GLN A 3 10.40 39.35 44.92
N MET A 4 11.12 38.63 44.06
CA MET A 4 11.39 39.06 42.68
C MET A 4 10.08 39.07 41.89
N ARG A 5 9.53 40.27 41.68
CA ARG A 5 8.38 40.52 40.82
C ARG A 5 8.84 40.45 39.36
N THR A 6 8.54 39.36 38.67
CA THR A 6 8.80 39.25 37.22
C THR A 6 7.80 40.09 36.42
N SER A 7 8.30 40.83 35.42
CA SER A 7 7.50 41.72 34.57
C SER A 7 6.63 40.90 33.59
N PRO A 8 5.36 41.28 33.33
CA PRO A 8 4.48 40.59 32.37
C PRO A 8 5.07 40.45 30.96
N SER A 9 5.93 41.38 30.54
CA SER A 9 6.61 41.36 29.24
C SER A 9 7.66 40.24 29.10
N SER A 10 8.25 39.80 30.23
CA SER A 10 9.28 38.75 30.24
C SER A 10 8.68 37.36 30.03
N LEU A 11 7.44 37.14 30.47
CA LEU A 11 6.74 35.86 30.30
C LEU A 11 6.29 35.67 28.85
N ILE A 12 5.76 36.71 28.22
CA ILE A 12 5.35 36.68 26.80
C ILE A 12 6.55 36.36 25.89
N SER A 13 7.70 37.00 26.15
CA SER A 13 8.96 36.70 25.44
C SER A 13 9.38 35.24 25.59
N LEU A 14 9.27 34.67 26.80
CA LEU A 14 9.60 33.26 27.05
C LEU A 14 8.69 32.30 26.26
N TRP A 15 7.38 32.59 26.18
CA TRP A 15 6.43 31.76 25.42
C TRP A 15 6.69 31.82 23.91
N PHE A 16 7.04 33.00 23.37
CA PHE A 16 7.42 33.12 21.96
C PHE A 16 8.69 32.32 21.63
N VAL A 17 9.69 32.35 22.52
CA VAL A 17 10.93 31.56 22.35
C VAL A 17 10.64 30.06 22.45
N VAL A 18 9.79 29.63 23.38
CA VAL A 18 9.39 28.22 23.51
C VAL A 18 8.63 27.75 22.26
N LEU A 19 7.70 28.55 21.72
CA LEU A 19 6.98 28.23 20.48
C LEU A 19 7.91 28.18 19.26
N LEU A 20 8.89 29.07 19.18
CA LEU A 20 9.92 29.04 18.13
C LEU A 20 10.76 27.75 18.22
N CYS A 21 11.14 27.34 19.42
CA CYS A 21 11.89 26.10 19.66
C CYS A 21 11.07 24.83 19.35
N ILE A 22 9.76 24.84 19.61
CA ILE A 22 8.88 23.71 19.26
C ILE A 22 8.75 23.62 17.73
N SER A 23 8.59 24.75 17.03
CA SER A 23 8.52 24.76 15.56
C SER A 23 9.81 24.25 14.91
N THR A 24 10.98 24.66 15.41
CA THR A 24 12.26 24.17 14.86
C THR A 24 12.50 22.70 15.15
N THR A 25 12.13 22.20 16.33
CA THR A 25 12.30 20.78 16.66
C THR A 25 11.32 19.86 15.93
N VAL A 26 10.07 20.29 15.73
CA VAL A 26 9.09 19.58 14.90
C VAL A 26 9.51 19.61 13.42
N GLY A 27 9.91 20.77 12.91
CA GLY A 27 10.42 20.93 11.54
C GLY A 27 11.67 20.11 11.28
N LEU A 28 12.61 20.05 12.23
CA LEU A 28 13.83 19.26 12.12
C LEU A 28 13.55 17.75 12.21
N LYS A 29 12.58 17.32 13.03
CA LYS A 29 12.12 15.92 13.03
C LYS A 29 11.48 15.54 11.70
N LEU A 30 10.62 16.39 11.13
CA LEU A 30 9.98 16.16 9.83
C LEU A 30 10.98 16.15 8.67
N LEU A 31 12.04 16.98 8.73
CA LEU A 31 13.13 16.96 7.75
C LEU A 31 13.99 15.70 7.90
N ASN A 32 14.23 15.25 9.14
CA ASN A 32 15.13 14.13 9.43
C ASN A 32 14.46 12.75 9.31
N THR A 33 13.13 12.66 9.40
CA THR A 33 12.40 11.41 9.13
C THR A 33 12.15 11.17 7.65
N GLY A 34 12.44 12.15 6.78
CA GLY A 34 11.92 12.18 5.42
C GLY A 34 10.39 12.30 5.44
N LEU A 35 9.82 12.95 4.42
CA LEU A 35 8.46 12.59 4.07
C LEU A 35 8.48 11.08 3.75
N PRO A 36 7.49 10.28 4.18
CA PRO A 36 7.23 9.05 3.44
C PRO A 36 7.02 9.52 2.01
N THR A 37 7.96 9.18 1.13
CA THR A 37 7.73 9.29 -0.29
C THR A 37 6.54 8.37 -0.52
N LEU A 38 5.34 8.94 -0.64
CA LEU A 38 4.36 8.35 -1.54
C LEU A 38 5.12 8.33 -2.84
N GLY A 39 5.74 7.19 -3.17
CA GLY A 39 6.58 7.07 -4.34
C GLY A 39 5.76 7.67 -5.46
N GLU A 40 6.21 8.81 -5.98
CA GLU A 40 5.57 9.43 -7.11
C GLU A 40 5.57 8.33 -8.15
N ALA A 41 4.38 7.81 -8.44
CA ALA A 41 4.23 6.86 -9.52
C ALA A 41 4.66 7.64 -10.75
N GLU A 42 5.88 7.37 -11.21
CA GLU A 42 6.33 7.75 -12.55
C GLU A 42 5.15 7.54 -13.48
N PRO A 43 4.77 8.54 -14.31
CA PRO A 43 3.67 8.37 -15.24
C PRO A 43 4.03 7.19 -16.15
N GLU A 44 3.43 6.04 -15.83
CA GLU A 44 3.65 4.79 -16.54
C GLU A 44 3.34 5.07 -18.02
N PRO A 45 4.20 4.62 -18.95
CA PRO A 45 3.94 4.77 -20.38
C PRO A 45 2.52 4.27 -20.70
N ASP A 46 1.91 4.83 -21.74
CA ASP A 46 0.61 4.38 -22.28
C ASP A 46 0.77 2.99 -22.91
N ASP A 47 1.11 2.02 -22.06
CA ASP A 47 1.09 0.60 -22.36
C ASP A 47 -0.36 0.17 -22.19
N HIS A 48 -1.00 -0.13 -23.32
CA HIS A 48 -2.32 -0.74 -23.36
C HIS A 48 -2.41 -1.98 -22.44
N PHE A 49 -1.28 -2.61 -22.08
CA PHE A 49 -1.19 -3.71 -21.12
C PHE A 49 -0.64 -3.29 -19.76
N LYS A 50 -1.52 -2.74 -18.91
CA LYS A 50 -1.18 -2.46 -17.51
C LYS A 50 -0.73 -3.71 -16.76
N SER A 51 0.21 -3.54 -15.84
CA SER A 51 0.61 -4.60 -14.90
C SER A 51 -0.44 -4.80 -13.81
N PHE A 52 -0.44 -5.97 -13.15
CA PHE A 52 -1.31 -6.27 -12.02
C PHE A 52 -1.24 -5.20 -10.94
N SER A 53 -0.01 -4.80 -10.56
CA SER A 53 0.23 -3.79 -9.53
C SER A 53 -0.30 -2.42 -9.94
N THR A 54 -0.13 -2.04 -11.21
CA THR A 54 -0.69 -0.80 -11.75
C THR A 54 -2.21 -0.79 -11.66
N ILE A 55 -2.88 -1.89 -12.03
CA ILE A 55 -4.34 -2.00 -11.96
C ILE A 55 -4.83 -1.91 -10.50
N CYS A 56 -4.22 -2.65 -9.57
CA CYS A 56 -4.61 -2.61 -8.15
C CYS A 56 -4.41 -1.22 -7.54
N ARG A 57 -3.28 -0.56 -7.80
CA ARG A 57 -3.03 0.81 -7.32
C ARG A 57 -4.06 1.80 -7.86
N GLN A 58 -4.36 1.74 -9.15
CA GLN A 58 -5.34 2.62 -9.78
C GLN A 58 -6.75 2.39 -9.23
N LYS A 59 -7.10 1.14 -8.91
CA LYS A 59 -8.39 0.79 -8.31
C LYS A 59 -8.42 0.98 -6.78
N GLY A 60 -7.29 1.29 -6.15
CA GLY A 60 -7.20 1.55 -4.71
C GLY A 60 -7.26 0.31 -3.83
N TYR A 61 -6.80 -0.84 -4.31
CA TYR A 61 -6.77 -2.09 -3.55
C TYR A 61 -5.39 -2.36 -2.94
N PRO A 62 -5.33 -2.78 -1.66
CA PRO A 62 -4.09 -3.31 -1.10
C PRO A 62 -3.74 -4.61 -1.82
N PHE A 63 -2.46 -4.80 -2.16
CA PHE A 63 -2.02 -6.04 -2.78
C PHE A 63 -0.60 -6.41 -2.35
N GLU A 64 -0.30 -7.70 -2.40
CA GLU A 64 1.04 -8.26 -2.19
C GLU A 64 1.47 -9.05 -3.42
N GLN A 65 2.78 -9.14 -3.62
CA GLN A 65 3.40 -9.96 -4.66
C GLN A 65 4.36 -10.95 -4.02
N HIS A 66 4.12 -12.24 -4.24
CA HIS A 66 4.89 -13.35 -3.69
C HIS A 66 5.62 -14.07 -4.82
N LYS A 67 6.96 -14.11 -4.78
CA LYS A 67 7.76 -14.92 -5.71
C LYS A 67 8.11 -16.25 -5.07
N LEU A 68 7.64 -17.34 -5.67
CA LEU A 68 7.80 -18.70 -5.20
C LEU A 68 8.72 -19.46 -6.15
N LYS A 69 9.71 -20.18 -5.60
CA LYS A 69 10.56 -21.08 -6.38
C LYS A 69 10.01 -22.50 -6.27
N THR A 70 9.67 -23.10 -7.40
CA THR A 70 9.25 -24.51 -7.50
C THR A 70 10.45 -25.45 -7.39
N TYR A 71 10.20 -26.73 -7.07
CA TYR A 71 11.25 -27.73 -6.89
C TYR A 71 12.08 -27.96 -8.16
N ASP A 72 11.47 -27.78 -9.33
CA ASP A 72 12.07 -27.93 -10.64
C ASP A 72 12.64 -26.61 -11.21
N GLY A 73 12.71 -25.56 -10.37
CA GLY A 73 13.50 -24.37 -10.64
C GLY A 73 12.76 -23.18 -11.27
N TYR A 74 11.47 -23.31 -11.57
CA TYR A 74 10.66 -22.19 -12.07
C TYR A 74 10.30 -21.21 -10.94
N PHE A 75 10.26 -19.93 -11.26
CA PHE A 75 9.77 -18.87 -10.40
C PHE A 75 8.34 -18.50 -10.77
N LEU A 76 7.41 -18.75 -9.85
CA LEU A 76 6.03 -18.35 -9.98
C LEU A 76 5.79 -17.06 -9.20
N THR A 77 5.10 -16.10 -9.82
CA THR A 77 4.59 -14.94 -9.11
C THR A 77 3.14 -15.19 -8.73
N VAL A 78 2.82 -15.14 -7.45
CA VAL A 78 1.45 -15.19 -6.93
C VAL A 78 1.10 -13.83 -6.38
N PHE A 79 -0.07 -13.31 -6.74
CA PHE A 79 -0.57 -12.05 -6.17
C PHE A 79 -1.58 -12.34 -5.06
N ARG A 80 -1.73 -11.39 -4.16
CA ARG A 80 -2.71 -11.44 -3.08
C ARG A 80 -3.39 -10.09 -2.94
N ILE A 81 -4.71 -10.08 -2.75
CA ILE A 81 -5.52 -8.92 -2.37
C ILE A 81 -6.12 -9.25 -0.99
N PRO A 82 -5.46 -8.83 0.11
CA PRO A 82 -5.83 -9.24 1.45
C PRO A 82 -6.98 -8.41 2.05
N GLY A 83 -7.41 -7.36 1.35
CA GLY A 83 -8.40 -6.41 1.85
C GLY A 83 -9.18 -5.66 0.79
N ALA A 84 -10.23 -4.99 1.23
CA ALA A 84 -11.14 -4.23 0.39
C ALA A 84 -10.51 -2.90 -0.05
N LYS A 85 -11.19 -2.22 -0.97
CA LYS A 85 -10.76 -0.91 -1.48
C LYS A 85 -10.57 0.11 -0.37
N GLY A 86 -9.46 0.83 -0.41
CA GLY A 86 -9.12 1.89 0.54
C GLY A 86 -8.57 1.40 1.88
N GLU A 87 -8.53 0.09 2.12
CA GLU A 87 -7.86 -0.46 3.30
C GLU A 87 -6.33 -0.39 3.13
N LEU A 88 -5.62 -0.12 4.23
CA LEU A 88 -4.16 -0.06 4.24
C LEU A 88 -3.57 -1.47 4.31
N LEU A 89 -2.47 -1.70 3.61
CA LEU A 89 -1.79 -2.99 3.62
C LEU A 89 -1.13 -3.25 4.98
N GLU A 90 -1.86 -3.86 5.91
CA GLU A 90 -1.43 -4.20 7.26
C GLU A 90 -1.57 -5.70 7.53
N PRO A 91 -0.70 -6.33 8.35
CA PRO A 91 -0.77 -7.78 8.61
C PRO A 91 -2.12 -8.26 9.19
N SER A 92 -2.83 -7.38 9.89
CA SER A 92 -4.15 -7.67 10.49
C SER A 92 -5.29 -7.65 9.47
N ILE A 93 -5.09 -7.10 8.28
CA ILE A 93 -6.17 -6.87 7.31
C ILE A 93 -6.80 -8.18 6.82
N ALA A 94 -6.01 -9.23 6.68
CA ALA A 94 -6.48 -10.55 6.28
C ALA A 94 -6.78 -11.47 7.49
N ALA A 95 -6.65 -10.97 8.73
CA ALA A 95 -6.83 -11.80 9.90
C ALA A 95 -8.26 -12.34 9.96
N ASN A 96 -8.38 -13.67 10.07
CA ASN A 96 -9.65 -14.41 10.14
C ASN A 96 -10.53 -14.30 8.88
N LYS A 97 -10.03 -13.79 7.76
CA LYS A 97 -10.78 -13.79 6.49
C LYS A 97 -10.72 -15.17 5.84
N PRO A 98 -11.83 -15.68 5.27
CA PRO A 98 -11.80 -16.89 4.46
C PRO A 98 -10.93 -16.68 3.21
N VAL A 99 -10.07 -17.67 2.92
CA VAL A 99 -9.12 -17.60 1.80
C VAL A 99 -9.76 -18.15 0.53
N VAL A 100 -9.60 -17.43 -0.58
CA VAL A 100 -9.98 -17.90 -1.93
C VAL A 100 -8.76 -17.88 -2.83
N LEU A 101 -8.52 -18.98 -3.54
CA LEU A 101 -7.50 -19.07 -4.57
C LEU A 101 -8.16 -19.05 -5.96
N LEU A 102 -7.79 -18.08 -6.78
CA LEU A 102 -8.18 -17.94 -8.18
C LEU A 102 -7.02 -18.36 -9.08
N TRP A 103 -7.30 -19.24 -10.04
CA TRP A 103 -6.33 -19.73 -11.01
C TRP A 103 -6.82 -19.45 -12.42
N HIS A 104 -5.98 -18.83 -13.24
CA HIS A 104 -6.34 -18.43 -14.60
C HIS A 104 -6.46 -19.63 -15.57
N GLY A 105 -7.02 -19.38 -16.75
CA GLY A 105 -7.20 -20.38 -17.81
C GLY A 105 -6.01 -20.52 -18.76
N LEU A 106 -6.25 -21.15 -19.91
CA LEU A 106 -5.25 -21.32 -20.98
C LEU A 106 -4.84 -19.97 -21.58
N LEU A 107 -3.52 -19.74 -21.76
CA LEU A 107 -2.94 -18.52 -22.33
C LEU A 107 -3.31 -17.23 -21.58
N ASP A 108 -3.48 -17.32 -20.27
CA ASP A 108 -3.97 -16.24 -19.42
C ASP A 108 -3.01 -15.95 -18.23
N SER A 109 -3.35 -14.95 -17.43
CA SER A 109 -2.63 -14.56 -16.21
C SER A 109 -3.59 -14.08 -15.12
N ALA A 110 -3.05 -13.79 -13.94
CA ALA A 110 -3.81 -13.24 -12.83
C ALA A 110 -4.57 -11.92 -13.16
N ASP A 111 -4.16 -11.19 -14.20
CA ASP A 111 -4.77 -9.91 -14.59
C ASP A 111 -6.27 -10.04 -14.89
N SER A 112 -6.70 -11.16 -15.47
CA SER A 112 -8.08 -11.38 -15.91
C SER A 112 -9.10 -11.31 -14.78
N TRP A 113 -8.67 -11.52 -13.53
CA TRP A 113 -9.53 -11.45 -12.36
C TRP A 113 -9.77 -10.02 -11.84
N ILE A 114 -8.98 -9.04 -12.32
CA ILE A 114 -8.99 -7.65 -11.83
C ILE A 114 -9.14 -6.60 -12.95
N ILE A 115 -9.10 -7.00 -14.21
CA ILE A 115 -9.04 -6.07 -15.35
C ILE A 115 -10.33 -5.25 -15.55
N ASN A 116 -11.49 -5.84 -15.23
CA ASN A 116 -12.80 -5.21 -15.40
C ASN A 116 -13.10 -4.17 -14.31
N ASP A 117 -14.22 -3.47 -14.45
CA ASP A 117 -14.82 -2.65 -13.39
C ASP A 117 -15.01 -3.46 -12.10
N GLU A 118 -15.05 -2.75 -10.97
CA GLU A 118 -15.08 -3.34 -9.63
C GLU A 118 -16.24 -4.32 -9.41
N ASP A 119 -17.41 -4.04 -10.01
CA ASP A 119 -18.62 -4.85 -9.96
C ASP A 119 -18.61 -6.05 -10.92
N LYS A 120 -17.58 -6.18 -11.75
CA LYS A 120 -17.42 -7.23 -12.78
C LYS A 120 -16.09 -7.98 -12.67
N ALA A 121 -15.26 -7.62 -11.70
CA ALA A 121 -13.94 -8.20 -11.47
C ALA A 121 -14.01 -9.15 -10.27
N PRO A 122 -13.99 -10.49 -10.47
CA PRO A 122 -14.28 -11.44 -9.40
C PRO A 122 -13.37 -11.31 -8.17
N ALA A 123 -12.08 -11.03 -8.37
CA ALA A 123 -11.16 -10.87 -7.24
C ALA A 123 -11.47 -9.61 -6.42
N LEU A 124 -11.90 -8.53 -7.06
CA LEU A 124 -12.24 -7.27 -6.39
C LEU A 124 -13.58 -7.39 -5.64
N MET A 125 -14.55 -8.06 -6.26
CA MET A 125 -15.83 -8.38 -5.61
C MET A 125 -15.62 -9.22 -4.35
N LEU A 126 -14.80 -10.27 -4.43
CA LEU A 126 -14.48 -11.12 -3.29
C LEU A 126 -13.73 -10.36 -2.18
N ALA A 127 -12.75 -9.53 -2.54
CA ALA A 127 -12.05 -8.70 -1.57
C ALA A 127 -13.01 -7.75 -0.83
N ASN A 128 -13.93 -7.11 -1.55
CA ASN A 128 -14.97 -6.26 -0.96
C ASN A 128 -15.97 -7.03 -0.08
N GLN A 129 -16.15 -8.33 -0.32
CA GLN A 129 -16.99 -9.22 0.50
C GLN A 129 -16.24 -9.77 1.72
N GLY A 130 -14.98 -9.38 1.95
CA GLY A 130 -14.21 -9.76 3.13
C GLY A 130 -13.45 -11.07 2.98
N TYR A 131 -13.17 -11.53 1.75
CA TYR A 131 -12.27 -12.64 1.49
C TYR A 131 -10.81 -12.19 1.39
N ASP A 132 -9.89 -13.08 1.76
CA ASP A 132 -8.46 -12.96 1.43
C ASP A 132 -8.20 -13.66 0.09
N VAL A 133 -7.96 -12.87 -0.96
CA VAL A 133 -7.97 -13.36 -2.34
C VAL A 133 -6.55 -13.56 -2.85
N TRP A 134 -6.23 -14.79 -3.24
CA TRP A 134 -4.96 -15.18 -3.83
C TRP A 134 -5.14 -15.46 -5.32
N LEU A 135 -4.20 -15.01 -6.15
CA LEU A 135 -4.24 -15.14 -7.59
C LEU A 135 -2.97 -15.80 -8.10
N GLY A 136 -3.09 -17.06 -8.51
CA GLY A 136 -1.99 -17.87 -8.99
C GLY A 136 -1.66 -17.60 -10.45
N ASN A 137 -0.39 -17.85 -10.81
CA ASN A 137 0.07 -17.83 -12.19
C ASN A 137 0.72 -19.17 -12.56
N SER A 138 0.42 -19.65 -13.75
CA SER A 138 1.04 -20.81 -14.35
C SER A 138 2.40 -20.44 -14.94
N ARG A 139 3.32 -21.40 -14.93
CA ARG A 139 4.64 -21.28 -15.57
C ARG A 139 4.52 -20.89 -17.05
N GLY A 140 5.42 -20.01 -17.50
CA GLY A 140 5.48 -19.54 -18.88
C GLY A 140 4.54 -18.39 -19.22
N ASN A 141 3.74 -17.88 -18.27
CA ASN A 141 2.91 -16.70 -18.49
C ASN A 141 3.66 -15.38 -18.18
N LYS A 142 2.97 -14.24 -18.37
CA LYS A 142 3.48 -12.88 -18.14
C LYS A 142 4.27 -12.70 -16.83
N TYR A 143 3.89 -13.42 -15.77
CA TYR A 143 4.43 -13.23 -14.43
C TYR A 143 5.34 -14.36 -13.92
N SER A 144 5.44 -15.48 -14.64
CA SER A 144 6.07 -16.70 -14.12
C SER A 144 6.94 -17.39 -15.17
N ARG A 145 8.19 -17.71 -14.81
CA ARG A 145 9.23 -18.21 -15.72
C ARG A 145 10.24 -19.11 -15.04
#